data_AF-A0A252F5N8-F1
#
_entry.id   AF-A0A252F5N8-F1
#
_cell.length_a   1.000
_cell.length_b   1.000
_cell.length_c   1.000
_cell.angle_alpha   90.00
_cell.angle_beta   90.00
_cell.angle_gamma   90.00
#
_symmetry.space_group_name_H-M   'P 1'
#
loop_
_entity.id
_entity.type
_entity.pdbx_description
1 polymer ?
#
loop_
_entity_poly.entity_id
_entity_poly.type
_entity_poly.pdbx_seq_one_letter_code
_entity_poly.pdbx_strand_id
1 'polypeptide(L)'
;MRKTLAKQWCAALLLVCALSPSAQAASQKLVPLGVPVGVRMTAAGVVVSAMTTVDSPAGEICPGQQAGLEAGDILQAANGETLSSSSQLAEIVKQSRGNPIRFTGLRGDTDISVSVQPVKSKTTGTYQIGILVRDSMAGIGTLTYVDPESGEFGALGHPVSDIDSGALMPLETGSIVPASVIGVVAGEAGTPGELVGTYEFSREIGQLNENTACGIFGTLTDSSLYSAAYAVDTAEKEEIYTGKAEILLCVSGKTPEYYEIVIEKVATNTVDGRSLTIRVTDPELLEKTGGIVPGMSGSPILQDGKLVGAVTHVLVNNPARGYGIFIENMLDAAE
;
A
#
# COMPACT_ATOMS: atom_id res chain seq x y z
N MET A 1 31.09 31.68 79.34
CA MET A 1 31.82 30.92 78.30
C MET A 1 30.81 30.26 77.36
N ARG A 2 30.93 30.53 76.04
CA ARG A 2 30.33 29.79 74.89
C ARG A 2 28.78 29.79 74.79
N LYS A 3 28.19 30.58 73.87
CA LYS A 3 27.78 30.26 72.46
C LYS A 3 26.48 29.41 72.44
N THR A 4 25.37 29.70 71.74
CA THR A 4 25.12 30.35 70.42
C THR A 4 23.58 30.50 70.26
N LEU A 5 23.02 31.70 70.05
CA LEU A 5 22.55 32.27 68.76
C LEU A 5 21.79 31.31 67.83
N ALA A 6 20.44 31.35 67.89
CA ALA A 6 19.55 30.84 66.85
C ALA A 6 19.12 32.01 65.94
N LYS A 7 19.55 31.98 64.68
CA LYS A 7 19.12 32.89 63.61
C LYS A 7 18.01 32.21 62.81
N GLN A 8 16.82 32.78 62.81
CA GLN A 8 15.74 32.43 61.87
C GLN A 8 16.09 32.94 60.48
N TRP A 9 15.99 32.07 59.48
CA TRP A 9 16.09 32.42 58.06
C TRP A 9 14.71 32.25 57.43
N CYS A 10 14.14 33.33 56.92
CA CYS A 10 12.98 33.29 56.03
C CYS A 10 13.46 32.91 54.63
N ALA A 11 13.05 31.74 54.14
CA ALA A 11 13.23 31.36 52.74
C ALA A 11 12.02 31.87 51.93
N ALA A 12 12.25 32.85 51.06
CA ALA A 12 11.31 33.25 50.03
C ALA A 12 11.40 32.25 48.86
N LEU A 13 10.33 31.49 48.59
CA LEU A 13 10.19 30.72 47.36
C LEU A 13 9.82 31.67 46.21
N LEU A 14 10.79 31.96 45.35
CA LEU A 14 10.54 32.50 44.01
C LEU A 14 10.19 31.32 43.10
N LEU A 15 8.90 31.18 42.78
CA LEU A 15 8.41 30.25 41.78
C LEU A 15 8.76 30.83 40.39
N VAL A 16 9.88 30.39 39.82
CA VAL A 16 10.20 30.67 38.42
C VAL A 16 9.43 29.66 37.58
N CYS A 17 8.30 30.09 37.01
CA CYS A 17 7.65 29.35 35.93
C CYS A 17 8.58 29.36 34.71
N ALA A 18 9.38 28.30 34.56
CA ALA A 18 10.09 28.03 33.32
C ALA A 18 9.04 27.65 32.26
N LEU A 19 8.63 28.63 31.46
CA LEU A 19 8.01 28.39 30.16
C LEU A 19 9.12 27.83 29.26
N SER A 20 9.24 26.51 29.20
CA SER A 20 10.01 25.87 28.14
C SER A 20 9.33 26.20 26.81
N PRO A 21 10.04 26.72 25.80
CA PRO A 21 9.48 26.78 24.46
C PRO A 21 9.23 25.34 24.02
N SER A 22 7.98 25.01 23.73
CA SER A 22 7.65 23.79 22.99
C SER A 22 8.46 23.84 21.70
N ALA A 23 9.40 22.91 21.52
CA ALA A 23 10.05 22.75 20.24
C ALA A 23 8.95 22.32 19.26
N GLN A 24 8.49 23.27 18.45
CA GLN A 24 7.70 22.95 17.26
C GLN A 24 8.63 22.08 16.40
N ALA A 25 8.32 20.80 16.24
CA ALA A 25 9.00 19.97 15.26
C ALA A 25 8.92 20.71 13.91
N ALA A 26 10.05 20.85 13.22
CA ALA A 26 10.05 21.49 11.91
C ALA A 26 9.32 20.56 10.94
N SER A 27 8.35 21.09 10.17
CA SER A 27 7.64 20.31 9.15
C SER A 27 8.63 19.73 8.15
N GLN A 28 8.57 18.41 7.92
CA GLN A 28 9.38 17.76 6.89
C GLN A 28 8.99 18.33 5.52
N LYS A 29 9.99 18.54 4.65
CA LYS A 29 9.77 19.02 3.29
C LYS A 29 9.90 17.88 2.29
N LEU A 30 8.87 17.69 1.50
CA LEU A 30 8.78 16.60 0.52
C LEU A 30 8.42 17.15 -0.85
N VAL A 31 8.84 16.46 -1.90
CA VAL A 31 8.46 16.78 -3.28
C VAL A 31 7.21 15.97 -3.64
N PRO A 32 6.03 16.60 -3.85
CA PRO A 32 4.86 15.90 -4.36
C PRO A 32 5.08 15.57 -5.84
N LEU A 33 4.81 14.32 -6.22
CA LEU A 33 5.07 13.80 -7.56
C LEU A 33 3.80 13.66 -8.39
N GLY A 34 2.86 12.80 -8.00
CA GLY A 34 1.68 12.49 -8.82
C GLY A 34 2.01 11.74 -10.13
N VAL A 35 3.22 11.18 -10.22
CA VAL A 35 3.75 10.52 -11.43
C VAL A 35 3.27 9.07 -11.50
N PRO A 36 2.75 8.60 -12.65
CA PRO A 36 2.35 7.21 -12.82
C PRO A 36 3.57 6.31 -12.90
N VAL A 37 3.53 5.19 -12.17
CA VAL A 37 4.58 4.18 -12.15
C VAL A 37 4.01 2.77 -12.24
N GLY A 38 4.81 1.86 -12.81
CA GLY A 38 4.55 0.44 -12.71
C GLY A 38 5.12 -0.07 -11.40
N VAL A 39 4.30 -0.73 -10.61
CA VAL A 39 4.72 -1.44 -9.39
C VAL A 39 4.86 -2.90 -9.75
N ARG A 40 6.02 -3.50 -9.48
CA ARG A 40 6.26 -4.94 -9.63
C ARG A 40 6.75 -5.50 -8.31
N MET A 41 6.18 -6.61 -7.87
CA MET A 41 6.61 -7.30 -6.65
C MET A 41 6.51 -8.81 -6.76
N THR A 42 7.38 -9.50 -6.03
CA THR A 42 7.33 -10.94 -5.76
C THR A 42 7.03 -11.19 -4.29
N ALA A 43 6.24 -12.22 -4.01
CA ALA A 43 5.90 -12.61 -2.66
C ALA A 43 7.04 -13.37 -1.97
N ALA A 44 7.19 -13.16 -0.66
CA ALA A 44 7.94 -14.03 0.23
C ALA A 44 7.09 -15.27 0.54
N GLY A 45 7.03 -16.19 -0.42
CA GLY A 45 6.12 -17.34 -0.39
C GLY A 45 5.17 -17.37 -1.59
N VAL A 46 4.07 -18.11 -1.44
CA VAL A 46 2.94 -18.07 -2.37
C VAL A 46 1.65 -17.82 -1.61
N VAL A 47 0.83 -16.89 -2.07
CA VAL A 47 -0.45 -16.53 -1.49
C VAL A 47 -1.53 -17.44 -2.08
N VAL A 48 -2.32 -18.09 -1.25
CA VAL A 48 -3.50 -18.87 -1.69
C VAL A 48 -4.61 -17.90 -2.07
N SER A 49 -4.80 -17.67 -3.37
CA SER A 49 -5.81 -16.70 -3.84
C SER A 49 -7.22 -17.29 -3.83
N ALA A 50 -7.36 -18.58 -4.12
CA ALA A 50 -8.65 -19.26 -4.15
C ALA A 50 -8.50 -20.78 -4.00
N MET A 51 -9.62 -21.45 -3.72
CA MET A 51 -9.69 -22.90 -3.59
C MET A 51 -10.60 -23.47 -4.69
N THR A 52 -10.25 -24.67 -5.17
CA THR A 52 -11.02 -25.36 -6.20
C THR A 52 -11.05 -26.87 -5.95
N THR A 53 -12.05 -27.54 -6.51
CA THR A 53 -12.16 -29.00 -6.45
C THR A 53 -11.27 -29.66 -7.49
N VAL A 54 -10.81 -30.85 -7.16
CA VAL A 54 -10.08 -31.77 -8.02
C VAL A 54 -10.98 -32.98 -8.27
N ASP A 55 -11.20 -33.35 -9.53
CA ASP A 55 -11.87 -34.60 -9.89
C ASP A 55 -10.97 -35.79 -9.55
N SER A 56 -11.15 -36.34 -8.35
CA SER A 56 -10.39 -37.47 -7.84
C SER A 56 -11.16 -38.79 -8.05
N PRO A 57 -10.49 -39.97 -7.96
CA PRO A 57 -11.16 -41.26 -7.94
C PRO A 57 -12.32 -41.38 -6.93
N ALA A 58 -12.27 -40.64 -5.82
CA ALA A 58 -13.29 -40.63 -4.77
C ALA A 58 -14.40 -39.58 -4.97
N GLY A 59 -14.35 -38.80 -6.07
CA GLY A 59 -15.25 -37.68 -6.34
C GLY A 59 -14.52 -36.33 -6.35
N GLU A 60 -15.28 -35.25 -6.50
CA GLU A 60 -14.76 -33.89 -6.43
C GLU A 60 -14.43 -33.51 -4.99
N ILE A 61 -13.16 -33.23 -4.72
CA ILE A 61 -12.67 -32.84 -3.39
C ILE A 61 -11.65 -31.71 -3.50
N CYS A 62 -11.48 -30.92 -2.44
CA CYS A 62 -10.41 -29.94 -2.34
C CYS A 62 -9.42 -30.37 -1.24
N PRO A 63 -8.28 -31.01 -1.58
CA PRO A 63 -7.35 -31.52 -0.57
C PRO A 63 -6.78 -30.43 0.36
N GLY A 64 -6.48 -29.25 -0.19
CA GLY A 64 -6.00 -28.11 0.59
C GLY A 64 -7.03 -27.70 1.64
N GLN A 65 -8.31 -27.57 1.25
CA GLN A 65 -9.38 -27.19 2.16
C GLN A 65 -9.62 -28.27 3.23
N GLN A 66 -9.57 -29.55 2.86
CA GLN A 66 -9.68 -30.66 3.83
C GLN A 66 -8.55 -30.67 4.86
N ALA A 67 -7.37 -30.18 4.48
CA ALA A 67 -6.22 -30.03 5.37
C ALA A 67 -6.24 -28.71 6.17
N GLY A 68 -7.25 -27.86 5.96
CA GLY A 68 -7.43 -26.59 6.68
C GLY A 68 -6.76 -25.38 6.04
N LEU A 69 -6.33 -25.45 4.78
CA LEU A 69 -5.90 -24.25 4.03
C LEU A 69 -7.10 -23.38 3.67
N GLU A 70 -6.87 -22.07 3.68
CA GLU A 70 -7.85 -21.03 3.38
C GLU A 70 -7.29 -20.02 2.37
N ALA A 71 -8.18 -19.33 1.66
CA ALA A 71 -7.77 -18.18 0.85
C ALA A 71 -7.18 -17.10 1.76
N GLY A 72 -6.05 -16.53 1.36
CA GLY A 72 -5.25 -15.59 2.14
C GLY A 72 -4.12 -16.22 2.93
N ASP A 73 -4.02 -17.56 3.00
CA ASP A 73 -2.84 -18.23 3.56
C ASP A 73 -1.60 -17.94 2.70
N ILE A 74 -0.47 -17.62 3.34
CA ILE A 74 0.83 -17.41 2.71
C ILE A 74 1.69 -18.64 2.98
N LEU A 75 1.89 -19.50 1.99
CA LEU A 75 2.74 -20.69 2.12
C LEU A 75 4.20 -20.32 1.87
N GLN A 76 5.04 -20.47 2.89
CA GLN A 76 6.45 -20.07 2.85
C GLN A 76 7.41 -21.25 2.68
N ALA A 77 6.99 -22.45 3.08
CA ALA A 77 7.79 -23.65 2.87
C ALA A 77 6.93 -24.90 2.68
N ALA A 78 7.50 -25.88 1.98
CA ALA A 78 6.94 -27.20 1.76
C ALA A 78 7.98 -28.27 2.10
N ASN A 79 7.66 -29.18 3.02
CA ASN A 79 8.58 -30.19 3.56
C ASN A 79 9.90 -29.62 4.13
N GLY A 80 9.86 -28.38 4.63
CA GLY A 80 11.02 -27.67 5.17
C GLY A 80 11.88 -26.95 4.13
N GLU A 81 11.55 -27.04 2.84
CA GLU A 81 12.19 -26.26 1.78
C GLU A 81 11.43 -24.95 1.53
N THR A 82 12.16 -23.84 1.45
CA THR A 82 11.58 -22.51 1.14
C THR A 82 10.85 -22.55 -0.19
N LEU A 83 9.65 -21.98 -0.20
CA LEU A 83 8.79 -21.85 -1.36
C LEU A 83 8.83 -20.41 -1.84
N SER A 84 9.24 -20.17 -3.09
CA SER A 84 9.39 -18.83 -3.65
C SER A 84 8.64 -18.62 -4.96
N SER A 85 7.99 -19.66 -5.50
CA SER A 85 7.18 -19.53 -6.70
C SER A 85 6.07 -20.57 -6.81
N SER A 86 5.03 -20.19 -7.53
CA SER A 86 3.92 -21.04 -7.97
C SER A 86 4.41 -22.25 -8.79
N SER A 87 5.45 -22.05 -9.61
CA SER A 87 6.07 -23.11 -10.41
C SER A 87 6.79 -24.14 -9.53
N GLN A 88 7.52 -23.68 -8.51
CA GLN A 88 8.15 -24.57 -7.52
C GLN A 88 7.10 -25.36 -6.75
N LEU A 89 6.00 -24.72 -6.31
CA LEU A 89 4.90 -25.41 -5.64
C LEU A 89 4.30 -26.51 -6.52
N ALA A 90 4.00 -26.19 -7.78
CA ALA A 90 3.44 -27.15 -8.72
C ALA A 90 4.35 -28.37 -8.91
N GLU A 91 5.66 -28.17 -8.99
CA GLU A 91 6.62 -29.26 -9.12
C GLU A 91 6.72 -30.11 -7.84
N ILE A 92 6.72 -29.49 -6.65
CA ILE A 92 6.69 -30.21 -5.37
C ILE A 92 5.44 -31.08 -5.27
N VAL A 93 4.27 -30.54 -5.61
CA VAL A 93 3.00 -31.28 -5.60
C VAL A 93 3.03 -32.46 -6.58
N LYS A 94 3.56 -32.25 -7.79
CA LYS A 94 3.69 -33.30 -8.79
C LYS A 94 4.68 -34.40 -8.38
N GLN A 95 5.82 -34.02 -7.80
CA GLN A 95 6.87 -34.94 -7.35
C GLN A 95 6.51 -35.69 -6.07
N SER A 96 5.56 -35.20 -5.28
CA SER A 96 5.05 -35.89 -4.09
C SER A 96 4.57 -37.32 -4.39
N ARG A 97 4.11 -37.57 -5.63
CA ARG A 97 3.48 -38.82 -6.06
C ARG A 97 2.33 -39.26 -5.16
N GLY A 98 1.63 -38.30 -4.55
CA GLY A 98 0.55 -38.58 -3.61
C GLY A 98 1.04 -38.93 -2.20
N ASN A 99 2.28 -38.58 -1.83
CA ASN A 99 2.68 -38.55 -0.43
C ASN A 99 2.24 -37.21 0.21
N PRO A 100 1.92 -37.18 1.51
CA PRO A 100 1.60 -35.94 2.21
C PRO A 100 2.72 -34.91 2.09
N ILE A 101 2.33 -33.65 1.91
CA ILE A 101 3.23 -32.50 1.89
C ILE A 101 2.93 -31.67 3.13
N ARG A 102 3.96 -31.38 3.93
CA ARG A 102 3.82 -30.48 5.07
C ARG A 102 4.09 -29.05 4.62
N PHE A 103 3.08 -28.20 4.67
CA PHE A 103 3.24 -26.76 4.44
C PHE A 103 3.40 -26.03 5.76
N THR A 104 4.20 -24.96 5.75
CA THR A 104 4.31 -23.97 6.82
C THR A 104 4.23 -22.58 6.22
N GLY A 105 3.69 -21.63 6.98
CA GLY A 105 3.49 -20.28 6.51
C GLY A 105 2.64 -19.47 7.47
N LEU A 106 1.95 -18.46 6.95
CA LEU A 106 1.19 -17.49 7.74
C LEU A 106 -0.29 -17.45 7.34
N ARG A 107 -1.14 -17.20 8.33
CA ARG A 107 -2.53 -16.75 8.16
C ARG A 107 -2.70 -15.45 8.94
N GLY A 108 -2.75 -14.33 8.21
CA GLY A 108 -2.51 -13.02 8.83
C GLY A 108 -1.13 -13.03 9.51
N ASP A 109 -1.10 -12.74 10.81
CA ASP A 109 0.13 -12.74 11.61
C ASP A 109 0.38 -14.07 12.36
N THR A 110 -0.43 -15.10 12.11
CA THR A 110 -0.34 -16.38 12.84
C THR A 110 0.35 -17.46 12.02
N ASP A 111 1.35 -18.12 12.60
CA ASP A 111 1.99 -19.29 12.01
C ASP A 111 1.00 -20.45 11.83
N ILE A 112 0.97 -21.01 10.62
CA ILE A 112 0.20 -22.21 10.29
C ILE A 112 1.14 -23.35 9.89
N SER A 113 0.73 -24.58 10.21
CA SER A 113 1.37 -25.78 9.70
C SER A 113 0.31 -26.83 9.39
N VAL A 114 0.22 -27.23 8.13
CA VAL A 114 -0.78 -28.19 7.64
C VAL A 114 -0.12 -29.31 6.86
N SER A 115 -0.72 -30.50 6.90
CA SER A 115 -0.30 -31.62 6.06
C SER A 115 -1.38 -31.90 5.02
N VAL A 116 -1.06 -31.63 3.76
CA VAL A 116 -1.98 -31.79 2.64
C VAL A 116 -1.67 -33.08 1.92
N GLN A 117 -2.71 -33.87 1.62
CA GLN A 117 -2.59 -35.13 0.88
C GLN A 117 -2.92 -34.89 -0.60
N PRO A 118 -1.94 -34.84 -1.52
CA PRO A 118 -2.22 -34.62 -2.94
C PRO A 118 -3.01 -35.78 -3.53
N VAL A 119 -3.91 -35.46 -4.46
CA VAL A 119 -4.74 -36.45 -5.15
C VAL A 119 -4.54 -36.35 -6.65
N LYS A 120 -4.61 -37.51 -7.32
CA LYS A 120 -4.44 -37.57 -8.77
C LYS A 120 -5.74 -37.17 -9.45
N SER A 121 -5.70 -36.10 -10.23
CA SER A 121 -6.82 -35.68 -11.07
C SER A 121 -7.09 -36.73 -12.16
N LYS A 122 -8.35 -37.12 -12.35
CA LYS A 122 -8.76 -37.99 -13.46
C LYS A 122 -8.60 -37.28 -14.81
N THR A 123 -8.89 -35.97 -14.85
CA THR A 123 -8.88 -35.17 -16.07
C THR A 123 -7.47 -34.93 -16.58
N THR A 124 -6.53 -34.54 -15.71
CA THR A 124 -5.16 -34.18 -16.13
C THR A 124 -4.15 -35.30 -15.90
N GLY A 125 -4.47 -36.29 -15.06
CA GLY A 125 -3.54 -37.35 -14.66
C GLY A 125 -2.42 -36.87 -13.72
N THR A 126 -2.43 -35.61 -13.28
CA THR A 126 -1.42 -35.02 -12.39
C THR A 126 -1.90 -34.97 -10.95
N TYR A 127 -0.95 -34.96 -10.00
CA TYR A 127 -1.27 -34.72 -8.59
C TYR A 127 -1.60 -33.24 -8.39
N GLN A 128 -2.66 -32.98 -7.63
CA GLN A 128 -3.17 -31.66 -7.34
C GLN A 128 -3.64 -31.59 -5.88
N ILE A 129 -3.67 -30.37 -5.35
CA ILE A 129 -4.12 -30.07 -3.98
C ILE A 129 -5.31 -29.10 -3.94
N GLY A 130 -5.84 -28.68 -5.10
CA GLY A 130 -7.07 -27.87 -5.16
C GLY A 130 -6.91 -26.43 -4.67
N ILE A 131 -5.72 -25.84 -4.81
CA ILE A 131 -5.46 -24.44 -4.47
C ILE A 131 -5.01 -23.67 -5.70
N LEU A 132 -5.42 -22.41 -5.80
CA LEU A 132 -4.88 -21.42 -6.73
C LEU A 132 -3.97 -20.49 -5.94
N VAL A 133 -2.80 -20.18 -6.49
CA VAL A 133 -1.78 -19.37 -5.81
C VAL A 133 -1.25 -18.25 -6.68
N ARG A 134 -0.77 -17.20 -6.03
CA ARG A 134 -0.01 -16.11 -6.65
C ARG A 134 1.31 -15.92 -5.92
N ASP A 135 2.37 -15.65 -6.67
CA ASP A 135 3.72 -15.40 -6.18
C ASP A 135 4.26 -14.02 -6.60
N SER A 136 3.49 -13.28 -7.38
CA SER A 136 3.88 -11.97 -7.90
C SER A 136 2.66 -11.14 -8.28
N MET A 137 2.86 -9.81 -8.26
CA MET A 137 1.89 -8.84 -8.75
C MET A 137 2.60 -7.76 -9.55
N ALA A 138 1.88 -7.24 -10.55
CA ALA A 138 2.23 -6.00 -11.22
C ALA A 138 0.98 -5.17 -11.48
N GLY A 139 1.13 -3.85 -11.41
CA GLY A 139 0.03 -2.91 -11.62
C GLY A 139 0.53 -1.49 -11.81
N ILE A 140 -0.40 -0.59 -12.10
CA ILE A 140 -0.12 0.85 -12.19
C ILE A 140 -0.46 1.48 -10.85
N GLY A 141 0.46 2.29 -10.36
CA GLY A 141 0.30 3.13 -9.17
C GLY A 141 0.72 4.56 -9.44
N THR A 142 0.55 5.41 -8.44
CA THR A 142 1.04 6.79 -8.47
C THR A 142 2.07 6.99 -7.36
N LEU A 143 3.24 7.54 -7.70
CA LEU A 143 4.20 8.05 -6.72
C LEU A 143 3.59 9.27 -6.04
N THR A 144 3.49 9.23 -4.72
CA THR A 144 2.95 10.34 -3.93
C THR A 144 4.02 11.39 -3.73
N TYR A 145 5.08 11.04 -3.02
CA TYR A 145 6.14 11.98 -2.68
C TYR A 145 7.50 11.33 -2.83
N VAL A 146 8.52 12.17 -2.84
CA VAL A 146 9.90 11.77 -2.59
C VAL A 146 10.55 12.76 -1.62
N ASP A 147 11.34 12.24 -0.70
CA ASP A 147 12.29 13.04 0.07
C ASP A 147 13.48 13.37 -0.84
N PRO A 148 13.71 14.66 -1.16
CA PRO A 148 14.77 15.04 -2.10
C PRO A 148 16.18 14.82 -1.56
N GLU A 149 16.36 14.62 -0.25
CA GLU A 149 17.66 14.37 0.37
C GLU A 149 18.04 12.90 0.35
N SER A 150 17.11 12.01 0.71
CA SER A 150 17.35 10.55 0.78
C SER A 150 16.98 9.80 -0.51
N GLY A 151 16.07 10.36 -1.32
CA GLY A 151 15.45 9.67 -2.45
C GLY A 151 14.37 8.66 -2.04
N GLU A 152 14.00 8.61 -0.76
CA GLU A 152 12.92 7.76 -0.26
C GLU A 152 11.57 8.24 -0.78
N PHE A 153 10.71 7.33 -1.20
CA PHE A 153 9.40 7.64 -1.74
C PHE A 153 8.29 6.92 -0.98
N GLY A 154 7.10 7.51 -1.05
CA GLY A 154 5.83 6.86 -0.73
C GLY A 154 4.90 6.83 -1.94
N ALA A 155 4.10 5.76 -2.06
CA ALA A 155 3.13 5.59 -3.14
C ALA A 155 1.86 4.86 -2.69
N LEU A 156 0.80 4.96 -3.52
CA LEU A 156 -0.54 4.36 -3.36
C LEU A 156 -1.39 4.84 -2.17
N GLY A 157 -0.80 5.01 -0.98
CA GLY A 157 -1.54 5.32 0.24
C GLY A 157 -2.35 4.14 0.82
N HIS A 158 -2.15 2.93 0.31
CA HIS A 158 -2.80 1.69 0.74
C HIS A 158 -1.91 0.47 0.39
N PRO A 159 -2.14 -0.73 0.98
CA PRO A 159 -1.32 -1.89 0.68
C PRO A 159 -1.59 -2.42 -0.72
N VAL A 160 -0.59 -3.05 -1.33
CA VAL A 160 -0.81 -3.98 -2.43
C VAL A 160 -1.22 -5.33 -1.84
N SER A 161 -2.42 -5.77 -2.19
CA SER A 161 -3.03 -7.00 -1.68
C SER A 161 -3.44 -7.89 -2.84
N ASP A 162 -3.51 -9.20 -2.61
CA ASP A 162 -4.13 -10.11 -3.56
C ASP A 162 -5.62 -9.77 -3.73
N ILE A 163 -6.05 -9.57 -4.97
CA ILE A 163 -7.38 -9.08 -5.29
C ILE A 163 -8.51 -10.06 -4.91
N ASP A 164 -8.20 -11.35 -4.87
CA ASP A 164 -9.20 -12.40 -4.60
C ASP A 164 -9.35 -12.66 -3.11
N SER A 165 -8.24 -12.78 -2.38
CA SER A 165 -8.22 -13.09 -0.94
C SER A 165 -8.22 -11.85 -0.04
N GLY A 166 -7.80 -10.68 -0.56
CA GLY A 166 -7.60 -9.46 0.22
C GLY A 166 -6.37 -9.51 1.13
N ALA A 167 -5.57 -10.57 1.10
CA ALA A 167 -4.36 -10.69 1.91
C ALA A 167 -3.27 -9.74 1.40
N LEU A 168 -2.58 -9.08 2.34
CA LEU A 168 -1.43 -8.25 2.03
C LEU A 168 -0.36 -9.09 1.34
N MET A 169 0.18 -8.60 0.23
CA MET A 169 1.22 -9.31 -0.51
C MET A 169 2.54 -9.21 0.26
N PRO A 170 3.09 -10.33 0.79
CA PRO A 170 4.30 -10.29 1.60
C PRO A 170 5.49 -9.97 0.71
N LEU A 171 6.15 -8.83 0.87
CA LEU A 171 7.19 -8.40 -0.06
C LEU A 171 8.50 -9.19 0.13
N GLU A 172 8.98 -9.86 -0.93
CA GLU A 172 10.36 -10.40 -0.99
C GLU A 172 11.27 -9.48 -1.80
N THR A 173 10.84 -9.16 -3.03
CA THR A 173 11.51 -8.18 -3.88
C THR A 173 10.47 -7.34 -4.60
N GLY A 174 10.78 -6.08 -4.84
CA GLY A 174 9.95 -5.26 -5.70
C GLY A 174 10.73 -4.11 -6.33
N SER A 175 10.17 -3.59 -7.40
CA SER A 175 10.73 -2.45 -8.10
C SER A 175 9.64 -1.54 -8.66
N ILE A 176 10.03 -0.28 -8.80
CA ILE A 176 9.26 0.75 -9.48
C ILE A 176 9.84 0.90 -10.88
N VAL A 177 8.97 0.85 -11.88
CA VAL A 177 9.32 0.97 -13.30
C VAL A 177 8.60 2.16 -13.93
N PRO A 178 9.14 2.76 -15.01
CA PRO A 178 8.44 3.82 -15.72
C PRO A 178 7.08 3.34 -16.22
N ALA A 179 6.06 4.18 -16.07
CA ALA A 179 4.76 3.97 -16.68
C ALA A 179 4.26 5.20 -17.43
N SER A 180 3.19 5.03 -18.19
CA SER A 180 2.48 6.11 -18.87
C SER A 180 1.00 5.78 -18.96
N VAL A 181 0.15 6.78 -18.78
CA VAL A 181 -1.28 6.67 -19.00
C VAL A 181 -1.55 6.87 -20.49
N ILE A 182 -2.10 5.85 -21.14
CA ILE A 182 -2.45 5.88 -22.57
C ILE A 182 -3.94 6.08 -22.81
N GLY A 183 -4.75 5.92 -21.76
CA GLY A 183 -6.19 6.12 -21.82
C GLY A 183 -6.83 6.04 -20.44
N VAL A 184 -8.12 6.37 -20.41
CA VAL A 184 -8.96 6.29 -19.21
C VAL A 184 -10.27 5.64 -19.60
N VAL A 185 -10.68 4.64 -18.82
CA VAL A 185 -12.07 4.17 -18.81
C VAL A 185 -12.77 4.97 -17.72
N ALA A 186 -13.76 5.78 -18.11
CA ALA A 186 -14.49 6.61 -17.16
C ALA A 186 -15.28 5.75 -16.17
N GLY A 187 -15.27 6.14 -14.90
CA GLY A 187 -16.06 5.50 -13.85
C GLY A 187 -17.49 6.02 -13.82
N GLU A 188 -18.43 5.10 -13.60
CA GLU A 188 -19.84 5.40 -13.42
C GLU A 188 -20.34 4.83 -12.09
N ALA A 189 -21.49 5.32 -11.60
CA ALA A 189 -22.05 4.81 -10.35
C ALA A 189 -22.34 3.30 -10.46
N GLY A 190 -21.63 2.51 -9.64
CA GLY A 190 -21.74 1.05 -9.65
C GLY A 190 -20.76 0.32 -10.58
N THR A 191 -20.08 1.04 -11.48
CA THR A 191 -19.10 0.48 -12.41
C THR A 191 -17.79 1.27 -12.29
N PRO A 192 -16.77 0.72 -11.60
CA PRO A 192 -15.47 1.38 -11.52
C PRO A 192 -14.88 1.62 -12.91
N GLY A 193 -14.28 2.80 -13.10
CA GLY A 193 -13.41 3.08 -14.24
C GLY A 193 -12.01 2.52 -14.01
N GLU A 194 -11.05 2.94 -14.83
CA GLU A 194 -9.63 2.62 -14.65
C GLU A 194 -8.71 3.54 -15.47
N LEU A 195 -7.53 3.84 -14.94
CA LEU A 195 -6.43 4.34 -15.77
C LEU A 195 -5.85 3.17 -16.58
N VAL A 196 -5.80 3.34 -17.90
CA VAL A 196 -5.18 2.38 -18.81
C VAL A 196 -3.79 2.90 -19.13
N GLY A 197 -2.77 2.13 -18.80
CA GLY A 197 -1.39 2.53 -19.02
C GLY A 197 -0.49 1.41 -19.51
N THR A 198 0.74 1.79 -19.81
CA THR A 198 1.84 0.89 -20.17
C THR A 198 2.98 1.06 -19.17
N TYR A 199 3.77 0.02 -19.01
CA TYR A 199 4.95 0.00 -18.13
C TYR A 199 6.14 -0.66 -18.83
N GLU A 200 7.35 -0.22 -18.46
CA GLU A 200 8.60 -0.68 -19.08
C GLU A 200 9.44 -1.50 -18.09
N PHE A 201 9.20 -2.81 -18.01
CA PHE A 201 9.90 -3.70 -17.06
C PHE A 201 11.41 -3.88 -17.32
N SER A 202 11.92 -3.44 -18.48
CA SER A 202 13.35 -3.47 -18.79
C SER A 202 14.14 -2.38 -18.06
N ARG A 203 13.47 -1.39 -17.47
CA ARG A 203 14.10 -0.29 -16.74
C ARG A 203 13.49 -0.16 -15.36
N GLU A 204 14.35 -0.22 -14.34
CA GLU A 204 13.98 0.09 -12.96
C GLU A 204 14.36 1.53 -12.66
N ILE A 205 13.47 2.25 -11.98
CA ILE A 205 13.67 3.65 -11.54
C ILE A 205 13.64 3.79 -10.02
N GLY A 206 13.35 2.71 -9.31
CA GLY A 206 13.42 2.63 -7.86
C GLY A 206 13.29 1.21 -7.37
N GLN A 207 13.79 0.98 -6.17
CA GLN A 207 13.60 -0.26 -5.43
C GLN A 207 12.38 -0.11 -4.52
N LEU A 208 11.58 -1.17 -4.43
CA LEU A 208 10.52 -1.25 -3.43
C LEU A 208 11.04 -2.04 -2.23
N ASN A 209 10.90 -1.44 -1.06
CA ASN A 209 11.45 -1.96 0.19
C ASN A 209 10.33 -2.48 1.11
N GLU A 210 9.16 -1.84 1.09
CA GLU A 210 8.08 -2.15 2.02
C GLU A 210 6.69 -2.08 1.37
N ASN A 211 5.78 -2.92 1.86
CA ASN A 211 4.36 -2.93 1.52
C ASN A 211 3.55 -2.95 2.83
N THR A 212 2.92 -1.84 3.17
CA THR A 212 2.26 -1.63 4.46
C THR A 212 0.78 -1.27 4.27
N ALA A 213 0.02 -1.23 5.37
CA ALA A 213 -1.36 -0.76 5.35
C ALA A 213 -1.52 0.71 4.89
N CYS A 214 -0.46 1.51 4.94
CA CYS A 214 -0.49 2.94 4.62
C CYS A 214 0.13 3.27 3.26
N GLY A 215 0.63 2.28 2.52
CA GLY A 215 1.28 2.51 1.24
C GLY A 215 2.46 1.59 1.00
N ILE A 216 3.12 1.83 -0.12
CA ILE A 216 4.36 1.15 -0.49
C ILE A 216 5.50 2.15 -0.46
N PHE A 217 6.66 1.70 0.03
CA PHE A 217 7.81 2.58 0.29
C PHE A 217 9.10 1.98 -0.25
N GLY A 218 10.04 2.86 -0.58
CA GLY A 218 11.36 2.45 -1.02
C GLY A 218 12.20 3.64 -1.47
N THR A 219 13.19 3.39 -2.32
CA THR A 219 14.14 4.42 -2.75
C THR A 219 14.17 4.55 -4.26
N LEU A 220 14.02 5.78 -4.77
CA LEU A 220 14.20 6.08 -6.18
C LEU A 220 15.70 6.10 -6.52
N THR A 221 16.05 5.40 -7.59
CA THR A 221 17.41 5.40 -8.15
C THR A 221 17.59 6.44 -9.25
N ASP A 222 16.49 7.01 -9.76
CA ASP A 222 16.48 8.01 -10.82
C ASP A 222 16.04 9.39 -10.29
N SER A 223 17.01 10.23 -9.93
CA SER A 223 16.76 11.58 -9.43
C SER A 223 16.25 12.57 -10.48
N SER A 224 16.27 12.19 -11.77
CA SER A 224 15.71 13.05 -12.82
C SER A 224 14.19 13.25 -12.67
N LEU A 225 13.51 12.36 -11.94
CA LEU A 225 12.08 12.45 -11.65
C LEU A 225 11.69 13.63 -10.74
N TYR A 226 12.62 14.10 -9.90
CA TYR A 226 12.31 15.12 -8.87
C TYR A 226 13.31 16.27 -8.79
N SER A 227 14.44 16.20 -9.50
CA SER A 227 15.49 17.23 -9.43
C SER A 227 15.06 18.64 -9.83
N ALA A 228 13.99 18.78 -10.62
CA ALA A 228 13.42 20.07 -11.04
C ALA A 228 12.14 20.46 -10.27
N ALA A 229 11.68 19.61 -9.35
CA ALA A 229 10.42 19.81 -8.65
C ALA A 229 10.63 20.53 -7.30
N TYR A 230 9.60 21.25 -6.85
CA TYR A 230 9.65 22.04 -5.63
C TYR A 230 9.19 21.22 -4.43
N ALA A 231 9.99 21.21 -3.36
CA ALA A 231 9.59 20.63 -2.10
C ALA A 231 8.61 21.57 -1.36
N VAL A 232 7.58 20.98 -0.77
CA VAL A 232 6.56 21.67 0.03
C VAL A 232 6.60 21.15 1.46
N ASP A 233 6.11 21.96 2.40
CA ASP A 233 5.94 21.51 3.78
C ASP A 233 4.84 20.45 3.86
N THR A 234 5.05 19.45 4.71
CA THR A 234 4.01 18.53 5.16
C THR A 234 3.08 19.25 6.15
N ALA A 235 1.81 18.88 6.15
CA ALA A 235 0.84 19.38 7.12
C ALA A 235 0.63 18.38 8.25
N GLU A 236 0.54 18.89 9.47
CA GLU A 236 0.10 18.09 10.61
C GLU A 236 -1.41 17.80 10.53
N LYS A 237 -1.89 16.73 11.16
CA LYS A 237 -3.32 16.36 11.20
C LYS A 237 -4.23 17.51 11.62
N GLU A 238 -3.80 18.32 12.60
CA GLU A 238 -4.56 19.45 13.13
C GLU A 238 -4.64 20.64 12.17
N GLU A 239 -3.76 20.71 11.17
CA GLU A 239 -3.75 21.77 10.15
C GLU A 239 -4.74 21.47 9.01
N ILE A 240 -5.23 20.23 8.91
CA ILE A 240 -6.07 19.77 7.80
C ILE A 240 -7.54 19.99 8.13
N TYR A 241 -8.26 20.66 7.23
CA TYR A 241 -9.67 21.01 7.44
C TYR A 241 -10.54 20.75 6.22
N THR A 242 -11.86 20.68 6.45
CA THR A 242 -12.83 20.54 5.36
C THR A 242 -12.86 21.82 4.51
N GLY A 243 -12.69 21.70 3.20
CA GLY A 243 -12.59 22.88 2.34
C GLY A 243 -11.95 22.55 1.00
N LYS A 244 -11.54 23.61 0.29
CA LYS A 244 -10.83 23.47 -0.98
C LYS A 244 -9.48 22.78 -0.76
N ALA A 245 -9.11 21.96 -1.74
CA ALA A 245 -7.81 21.32 -1.84
C ALA A 245 -7.56 21.00 -3.32
N GLU A 246 -6.37 20.51 -3.64
CA GLU A 246 -5.95 20.12 -4.98
C GLU A 246 -5.42 18.70 -4.94
N ILE A 247 -5.57 17.97 -6.04
CA ILE A 247 -4.87 16.70 -6.27
C ILE A 247 -3.90 16.85 -7.43
N LEU A 248 -2.69 16.30 -7.26
CA LEU A 248 -1.67 16.25 -8.31
C LEU A 248 -1.68 14.86 -8.95
N LEU A 249 -2.04 14.75 -10.23
CA LEU A 249 -2.14 13.44 -10.89
C LEU A 249 -1.98 13.50 -12.40
N CYS A 250 -1.68 12.35 -13.01
CA CYS A 250 -1.56 12.20 -14.44
C CYS A 250 -2.71 11.33 -15.00
N VAL A 251 -3.52 11.90 -15.89
CA VAL A 251 -4.58 11.17 -16.65
C VAL A 251 -4.23 10.95 -18.12
N SER A 252 -3.09 11.47 -18.58
CA SER A 252 -2.61 11.29 -19.95
C SER A 252 -1.09 11.48 -20.01
N GLY A 253 -0.40 10.53 -20.64
CA GLY A 253 1.05 10.56 -20.78
C GLY A 253 1.77 10.29 -19.46
N LYS A 254 2.69 11.18 -19.09
CA LYS A 254 3.57 11.03 -17.92
C LYS A 254 3.57 12.24 -16.99
N THR A 255 2.97 13.35 -17.42
CA THR A 255 3.08 14.64 -16.74
C THR A 255 1.89 14.81 -15.80
N PRO A 256 2.12 15.01 -14.50
CA PRO A 256 1.07 15.30 -13.53
C PRO A 256 0.57 16.74 -13.66
N GLU A 257 -0.71 16.94 -13.41
CA GLU A 257 -1.41 18.23 -13.40
C GLU A 257 -2.23 18.38 -12.11
N TYR A 258 -2.50 19.63 -11.71
CA TYR A 258 -3.32 19.92 -10.55
C TYR A 258 -4.80 19.97 -10.94
N TYR A 259 -5.64 19.36 -10.11
CA TYR A 259 -7.08 19.36 -10.27
C TYR A 259 -7.77 19.73 -8.95
N GLU A 260 -8.80 20.57 -9.03
CA GLU A 260 -9.57 21.00 -7.86
C GLU A 260 -10.40 19.88 -7.23
N ILE A 261 -10.31 19.79 -5.90
CA ILE A 261 -11.17 18.94 -5.07
C ILE A 261 -11.71 19.71 -3.86
N VAL A 262 -12.62 19.06 -3.13
CA VAL A 262 -13.06 19.48 -1.80
C VAL A 262 -12.86 18.33 -0.81
N ILE A 263 -12.22 18.62 0.32
CA ILE A 263 -12.21 17.74 1.49
C ILE A 263 -13.55 17.91 2.20
N GLU A 264 -14.40 16.88 2.16
CA GLU A 264 -15.74 16.89 2.74
C GLU A 264 -15.73 16.42 4.21
N LYS A 265 -14.75 15.59 4.59
CA LYS A 265 -14.61 15.08 5.96
C LYS A 265 -13.15 14.80 6.28
N VAL A 266 -12.77 15.14 7.52
CA VAL A 266 -11.49 14.79 8.14
C VAL A 266 -11.76 13.87 9.33
N ALA A 267 -11.11 12.72 9.39
CA ALA A 267 -11.25 11.72 10.43
C ALA A 267 -9.86 11.33 10.97
N THR A 268 -9.55 11.74 12.19
CA THR A 268 -8.22 11.60 12.79
C THR A 268 -7.94 10.21 13.38
N ASN A 269 -8.98 9.44 13.69
CA ASN A 269 -8.86 8.13 14.36
C ASN A 269 -9.22 6.97 13.42
N THR A 270 -8.60 6.91 12.24
CA THR A 270 -8.85 5.86 11.23
C THR A 270 -7.67 4.91 11.13
N VAL A 271 -7.93 3.61 11.19
CA VAL A 271 -6.90 2.54 11.06
C VAL A 271 -6.80 2.01 9.63
N ASP A 272 -7.79 2.29 8.78
CA ASP A 272 -7.97 1.69 7.44
C ASP A 272 -7.55 2.60 6.28
N GLY A 273 -6.76 3.65 6.52
CA GLY A 273 -6.30 4.58 5.49
C GLY A 273 -7.39 5.48 4.88
N ARG A 274 -8.56 5.63 5.55
CA ARG A 274 -9.68 6.47 5.12
C ARG A 274 -9.85 7.74 5.96
N SER A 275 -8.74 8.42 6.18
CA SER A 275 -8.63 9.63 6.98
C SER A 275 -9.39 10.83 6.40
N LEU A 276 -9.47 10.91 5.08
CA LEU A 276 -10.12 11.99 4.34
C LEU A 276 -11.25 11.43 3.49
N THR A 277 -12.39 12.13 3.45
CA THR A 277 -13.37 11.97 2.37
C THR A 277 -13.24 13.16 1.44
N ILE A 278 -12.98 12.90 0.16
CA ILE A 278 -12.75 13.92 -0.85
C ILE A 278 -13.80 13.83 -1.95
N ARG A 279 -14.05 14.96 -2.62
CA ARG A 279 -14.88 15.03 -3.82
C ARG A 279 -14.17 15.84 -4.90
N VAL A 280 -14.06 15.25 -6.08
CA VAL A 280 -13.58 15.95 -7.27
C VAL A 280 -14.59 17.01 -7.68
N THR A 281 -14.09 18.24 -7.87
CA THR A 281 -14.89 19.37 -8.36
C THR A 281 -14.38 19.93 -9.68
N ASP A 282 -13.17 19.54 -10.08
CA ASP A 282 -12.59 19.93 -11.35
C ASP A 282 -13.39 19.40 -12.54
N PRO A 283 -13.90 20.28 -13.43
CA PRO A 283 -14.73 19.87 -14.54
C PRO A 283 -13.98 19.07 -15.60
N GLU A 284 -12.70 19.37 -15.84
CA GLU A 284 -11.89 18.68 -16.85
C GLU A 284 -11.56 17.26 -16.40
N LEU A 285 -11.22 17.09 -15.11
CA LEU A 285 -11.00 15.76 -14.55
C LEU A 285 -12.27 14.92 -14.64
N LEU A 286 -13.42 15.47 -14.20
CA LEU A 286 -14.70 14.78 -14.23
C LEU A 286 -15.12 14.38 -15.64
N GLU A 287 -14.90 15.25 -16.63
CA GLU A 287 -15.20 14.94 -18.04
C GLU A 287 -14.37 13.76 -18.56
N LYS A 288 -13.07 13.72 -18.22
CA LYS A 288 -12.15 12.67 -18.69
C LYS A 288 -12.36 11.32 -18.00
N THR A 289 -12.73 11.33 -16.72
CA THR A 289 -12.59 10.15 -15.84
C THR A 289 -13.88 9.73 -15.13
N GLY A 290 -14.89 10.60 -15.08
CA GLY A 290 -16.06 10.42 -14.21
C GLY A 290 -15.78 10.66 -12.72
N GLY A 291 -14.52 10.92 -12.33
CA GLY A 291 -14.10 11.14 -10.95
C GLY A 291 -12.80 10.40 -10.61
N ILE A 292 -12.74 9.81 -9.42
CA ILE A 292 -11.60 9.01 -8.98
C ILE A 292 -11.74 7.61 -9.58
N VAL A 293 -10.68 7.11 -10.20
CA VAL A 293 -10.63 5.75 -10.77
C VAL A 293 -9.40 4.99 -10.27
N PRO A 294 -9.45 3.65 -10.20
CA PRO A 294 -8.28 2.79 -10.03
C PRO A 294 -7.07 3.24 -10.87
N GLY A 295 -5.89 3.27 -10.26
CA GLY A 295 -4.66 3.82 -10.82
C GLY A 295 -4.29 5.22 -10.32
N MET A 296 -5.28 6.01 -9.86
CA MET A 296 -5.04 7.32 -9.19
C MET A 296 -4.62 7.19 -7.73
N SER A 297 -4.67 5.97 -7.16
CA SER A 297 -4.18 5.71 -5.80
C SER A 297 -2.73 6.16 -5.67
N GLY A 298 -2.46 7.02 -4.69
CA GLY A 298 -1.18 7.67 -4.47
C GLY A 298 -1.09 9.10 -5.00
N SER A 299 -2.09 9.63 -5.70
CA SER A 299 -2.09 11.04 -6.11
C SER A 299 -2.00 11.96 -4.89
N PRO A 300 -0.98 12.85 -4.82
CA PRO A 300 -0.84 13.78 -3.71
C PRO A 300 -2.05 14.70 -3.55
N ILE A 301 -2.45 14.92 -2.31
CA ILE A 301 -3.46 15.90 -1.92
C ILE A 301 -2.74 17.09 -1.30
N LEU A 302 -3.00 18.28 -1.81
CA LEU A 302 -2.45 19.52 -1.29
C LEU A 302 -3.56 20.43 -0.77
N GLN A 303 -3.33 21.07 0.37
CA GLN A 303 -4.21 22.10 0.93
C GLN A 303 -3.32 23.24 1.45
N ASP A 304 -3.66 24.48 1.11
CA ASP A 304 -2.90 25.69 1.47
C ASP A 304 -1.40 25.61 1.13
N GLY A 305 -1.07 24.95 0.02
CA GLY A 305 0.31 24.79 -0.46
C GLY A 305 1.13 23.74 0.29
N LYS A 306 0.53 23.00 1.24
CA LYS A 306 1.17 21.90 1.97
C LYS A 306 0.71 20.55 1.44
N LEU A 307 1.59 19.55 1.53
CA LEU A 307 1.23 18.15 1.29
C LEU A 307 0.45 17.63 2.51
N VAL A 308 -0.80 17.24 2.32
CA VAL A 308 -1.67 16.78 3.42
C VAL A 308 -1.94 15.28 3.39
N GLY A 309 -1.71 14.63 2.25
CA GLY A 309 -2.04 13.22 2.09
C GLY A 309 -1.98 12.70 0.68
N ALA A 310 -2.59 11.54 0.48
CA ALA A 310 -2.70 10.89 -0.83
C ALA A 310 -4.10 10.30 -1.03
N VAL A 311 -4.56 10.26 -2.28
CA VAL A 311 -5.79 9.54 -2.67
C VAL A 311 -5.57 8.03 -2.49
N THR A 312 -6.55 7.32 -1.94
CA THR A 312 -6.45 5.85 -1.74
C THR A 312 -7.47 5.10 -2.58
N HIS A 313 -8.76 5.24 -2.28
CA HIS A 313 -9.82 4.43 -2.89
C HIS A 313 -10.96 5.30 -3.43
N VAL A 314 -11.55 4.87 -4.54
CA VAL A 314 -12.81 5.43 -5.06
C VAL A 314 -14.01 4.92 -4.26
N LEU A 315 -15.04 5.76 -4.12
CA LEU A 315 -16.35 5.33 -3.67
C LEU A 315 -17.15 4.80 -4.88
N VAL A 316 -17.28 3.48 -5.03
CA VAL A 316 -17.84 2.82 -6.24
C VAL A 316 -19.23 3.33 -6.65
N ASN A 317 -20.10 3.70 -5.70
CA ASN A 317 -21.43 4.20 -6.02
C ASN A 317 -21.47 5.70 -6.36
N ASN A 318 -20.36 6.43 -6.20
CA ASN A 318 -20.21 7.82 -6.57
C ASN A 318 -18.74 8.10 -6.93
N PRO A 319 -18.34 7.89 -8.20
CA PRO A 319 -16.95 8.02 -8.61
C PRO A 319 -16.35 9.41 -8.38
N ALA A 320 -17.16 10.47 -8.35
CA ALA A 320 -16.69 11.81 -7.99
C ALA A 320 -16.19 11.91 -6.54
N ARG A 321 -16.46 10.91 -5.69
CA ARG A 321 -16.01 10.83 -4.30
C ARG A 321 -15.03 9.69 -4.08
N GLY A 322 -14.16 9.88 -3.10
CA GLY A 322 -13.22 8.86 -2.68
C GLY A 322 -12.63 9.17 -1.32
N TYR A 323 -11.58 8.42 -1.00
CA TYR A 323 -10.88 8.48 0.27
C TYR A 323 -9.45 8.95 0.07
N GLY A 324 -8.90 9.54 1.12
CA GLY A 324 -7.47 9.81 1.22
C GLY A 324 -6.92 9.43 2.59
N ILE A 325 -5.61 9.25 2.65
CA ILE A 325 -4.83 9.01 3.87
C ILE A 325 -4.02 10.25 4.20
N PHE A 326 -3.75 10.51 5.49
CA PHE A 326 -2.85 11.58 5.90
C PHE A 326 -1.41 11.31 5.50
N ILE A 327 -0.66 12.37 5.18
CA ILE A 327 0.77 12.27 4.91
C ILE A 327 1.53 11.75 6.13
N GLU A 328 1.18 12.20 7.34
CA GLU A 328 1.76 11.70 8.58
C GLU A 328 1.66 10.17 8.69
N ASN A 329 0.50 9.59 8.39
CA ASN A 329 0.32 8.14 8.49
C ASN A 329 1.18 7.37 7.47
N MET A 330 1.49 7.99 6.32
CA MET A 330 2.41 7.40 5.35
C MET A 330 3.85 7.50 5.86
N LEU A 331 4.24 8.62 6.45
CA LEU A 331 5.58 8.84 6.97
C LEU A 331 5.85 7.95 8.20
N ASP A 332 4.92 7.87 9.14
CA ASP A 332 4.98 6.98 10.31
C ASP A 332 5.12 5.50 9.91
N ALA A 333 4.58 5.12 8.75
CA ALA A 333 4.65 3.74 8.24
C ALA A 333 5.89 3.46 7.39
N ALA A 334 6.67 4.49 7.06
CA ALA A 334 7.92 4.36 6.31
C ALA A 334 9.17 4.30 7.22
N GLU A 335 9.00 4.51 8.54
CA GLU A 335 10.02 4.36 9.58
C GLU A 335 10.19 2.90 10.04
#